data_AF-A0A2G2QT46-F1
#
_entry.id   AF-A0A2G2QT46-F1
#
_cell.length_a   1.000
_cell.length_b   1.000
_cell.length_c   1.000
_cell.angle_alpha   90.00
_cell.angle_beta   90.00
_cell.angle_gamma   90.00
#
_symmetry.space_group_name_H-M   'P 1'
#
loop_
_entity.id
_entity.type
_entity.pdbx_description
1 polymer ?
#
loop_
_entity_poly.entity_id
_entity_poly.type
_entity_poly.pdbx_seq_one_letter_code
_entity_poly.pdbx_strand_id
1 'polypeptide(L)'
;MNGIWEMISAGYRLSVYRFVCSRSVVSVRVGLLVSIVGLLVVAGCAQVQPQSESSTSVGEEQPKVDATPVEPLCPAPPPCPVCKVPAVMCPEPKVVEKVVVKTVPATAGELNLPIIGEIENVFVDPPGIKLEARIDSGAETSSIHAENIQIIERDGIRFVRFVIPDPKTGEPIGLEQKLARTVLIKRKVGEPERRYVVKLWITMGEIKENIEVTLSDREDFEFSFLVGRNLLTDTAIVDVSRKHTLK
;
A
#
# COMPACT_ATOMS: atom_id res chain seq x y z
N MET A 1 -5.57 32.13 -67.83
CA MET A 1 -5.14 33.39 -67.20
C MET A 1 -5.26 33.17 -65.68
N ASN A 2 -4.33 32.49 -65.03
CA ASN A 2 -2.90 32.77 -64.73
C ASN A 2 -2.75 33.51 -63.38
N GLY A 3 -1.91 32.94 -62.50
CA GLY A 3 -1.30 33.57 -61.31
C GLY A 3 -1.83 32.99 -59.99
N ILE A 4 -1.21 32.02 -59.29
CA ILE A 4 0.17 31.90 -58.75
C ILE A 4 0.47 32.94 -57.66
N TRP A 5 0.64 32.47 -56.42
CA TRP A 5 1.52 32.92 -55.31
C TRP A 5 1.42 31.80 -54.23
N GLU A 6 2.30 30.81 -54.15
CA GLU A 6 3.72 30.74 -53.73
C GLU A 6 4.00 31.02 -52.24
N MET A 7 4.33 29.91 -51.56
CA MET A 7 5.29 29.67 -50.46
C MET A 7 5.67 30.79 -49.48
N ILE A 8 5.52 30.50 -48.18
CA ILE A 8 6.62 30.66 -47.21
C ILE A 8 6.75 29.37 -46.39
N SER A 9 7.95 28.80 -46.47
CA SER A 9 8.45 27.65 -45.74
C SER A 9 9.26 28.14 -44.54
N ALA A 10 8.97 27.65 -43.35
CA ALA A 10 9.86 27.65 -42.19
C ALA A 10 9.53 26.38 -41.40
N GLY A 11 10.36 25.35 -41.32
CA GLY A 11 11.79 25.41 -41.03
C GLY A 11 12.07 24.96 -39.60
N TYR A 12 11.40 23.91 -39.11
CA TYR A 12 11.69 23.34 -37.78
C TYR A 12 12.67 22.18 -37.91
N ARG A 13 13.89 22.50 -37.50
CA ARG A 13 15.10 21.70 -37.49
C ARG A 13 14.95 20.57 -36.45
N LEU A 14 14.93 19.32 -36.91
CA LEU A 14 15.09 18.15 -36.04
C LEU A 14 16.48 18.22 -35.37
N SER A 15 16.50 18.38 -34.05
CA SER A 15 17.72 18.19 -33.26
C SER A 15 17.91 16.69 -33.02
N VAL A 16 18.74 16.09 -33.86
CA VAL A 16 19.22 14.71 -33.72
C VAL A 16 20.23 14.68 -32.58
N TYR A 17 19.80 14.23 -31.39
CA TYR A 17 20.73 13.92 -30.29
C TYR A 17 21.49 12.64 -30.63
N ARG A 18 22.72 12.82 -31.11
CA ARG A 18 23.70 11.77 -31.41
C ARG A 18 24.46 11.45 -30.13
N PHE A 19 24.00 10.46 -29.37
CA PHE A 19 24.80 9.87 -28.28
C PHE A 19 25.87 8.96 -28.88
N VAL A 20 27.10 9.47 -28.94
CA VAL A 20 28.31 8.67 -29.13
C VAL A 20 28.67 8.11 -27.75
N CYS A 21 28.42 6.83 -27.50
CA CYS A 21 28.98 6.13 -26.35
C CYS A 21 30.00 5.10 -26.83
N SER A 22 31.23 5.31 -26.36
CA SER A 22 32.46 4.66 -26.78
C SER A 22 32.46 3.16 -26.48
N ARG A 23 32.83 2.37 -27.50
CA ARG A 23 33.25 0.97 -27.35
C ARG A 23 34.55 0.91 -26.56
N SER A 24 34.54 0.25 -25.41
CA SER A 24 35.76 -0.28 -24.79
C SER A 24 35.64 -1.79 -24.70
N VAL A 25 36.42 -2.45 -25.55
CA VAL A 25 36.63 -3.89 -25.59
C VAL A 25 37.63 -4.22 -24.48
N VAL A 26 37.23 -5.02 -23.50
CA VAL A 26 38.18 -5.71 -22.61
C VAL A 26 37.93 -7.20 -22.72
N SER A 27 38.84 -7.83 -23.44
CA SER A 27 38.99 -9.28 -23.57
C SER A 27 39.75 -9.80 -22.36
N VAL A 28 39.16 -10.72 -21.60
CA VAL A 28 39.91 -11.58 -20.68
C VAL A 28 39.47 -13.02 -20.93
N ARG A 29 40.38 -13.81 -21.52
CA ARG A 29 40.33 -15.27 -21.63
C ARG A 29 41.46 -15.84 -20.78
N VAL A 30 41.13 -16.56 -19.71
CA VAL A 30 41.93 -17.61 -19.04
C VAL A 30 40.90 -18.37 -18.17
N GLY A 31 40.78 -19.68 -18.06
CA GLY A 31 41.51 -20.86 -18.50
C GLY A 31 40.78 -22.09 -17.90
N LEU A 32 40.93 -23.23 -18.57
CA LEU A 32 40.32 -24.54 -18.32
C LEU A 32 40.94 -25.27 -17.09
N LEU A 33 40.30 -26.40 -16.68
CA LEU A 33 40.80 -27.58 -15.88
C LEU A 33 40.28 -27.61 -14.42
N VAL A 34 39.87 -28.71 -13.76
CA VAL A 34 39.86 -30.17 -14.01
C VAL A 34 38.90 -30.85 -13.00
N SER A 35 38.27 -31.95 -13.39
CA SER A 35 37.48 -32.88 -12.56
C SER A 35 38.30 -33.58 -11.46
N ILE A 36 37.77 -33.73 -10.24
CA ILE A 36 38.12 -34.84 -9.34
C ILE A 36 36.87 -35.37 -8.61
N VAL A 37 36.67 -36.68 -8.79
CA VAL A 37 35.77 -37.59 -8.08
C VAL A 37 36.26 -37.79 -6.64
N GLY A 38 35.35 -37.87 -5.66
CA GLY A 38 35.71 -38.18 -4.28
C GLY A 38 34.51 -38.54 -3.40
N LEU A 39 34.06 -39.78 -3.50
CA LEU A 39 33.10 -40.45 -2.64
C LEU A 39 33.74 -40.75 -1.28
N LEU A 40 33.15 -40.35 -0.14
CA LEU A 40 33.27 -41.06 1.14
C LEU A 40 32.22 -40.61 2.17
N VAL A 41 31.44 -41.59 2.58
CA VAL A 41 30.37 -41.61 3.58
C VAL A 41 30.97 -41.85 4.97
N VAL A 42 30.60 -41.07 6.00
CA VAL A 42 30.39 -41.49 7.41
C VAL A 42 29.48 -40.44 8.08
N ALA A 43 28.19 -40.72 8.23
CA ALA A 43 27.49 -41.07 9.49
C ALA A 43 27.61 -40.05 10.64
N GLY A 44 26.48 -39.44 11.00
CA GLY A 44 26.33 -38.56 12.17
C GLY A 44 24.88 -38.12 12.37
N CYS A 45 24.00 -39.07 12.74
CA CYS A 45 22.64 -38.78 13.17
C CYS A 45 22.65 -38.15 14.57
N ALA A 46 22.16 -36.92 14.72
CA ALA A 46 21.72 -36.39 16.01
C ALA A 46 20.22 -36.09 15.91
N GLN A 47 19.43 -37.05 16.39
CA GLN A 47 17.99 -36.95 16.57
C GLN A 47 17.69 -35.96 17.71
N VAL A 48 17.07 -34.84 17.39
CA VAL A 48 16.37 -34.01 18.37
C VAL A 48 14.97 -34.61 18.51
N GLN A 49 14.73 -35.31 19.62
CA GLN A 49 13.39 -35.78 19.98
C GLN A 49 12.62 -34.70 20.74
N PRO A 50 11.29 -34.65 20.55
CA PRO A 50 10.39 -33.70 21.19
C PRO A 50 10.04 -34.18 22.61
N GLN A 51 9.84 -33.24 23.54
CA GLN A 51 9.23 -33.55 24.84
C GLN A 51 7.80 -33.03 24.88
N SER A 52 6.88 -33.98 25.02
CA SER A 52 5.51 -33.82 25.47
C SER A 52 5.37 -34.38 26.90
N GLU A 53 4.29 -33.99 27.59
CA GLU A 53 3.77 -34.53 28.86
C GLU A 53 4.42 -33.99 30.15
N SER A 54 3.76 -33.81 31.29
CA SER A 54 2.35 -33.82 31.71
C SER A 54 2.31 -33.49 33.21
N SER A 55 1.29 -32.73 33.64
CA SER A 55 0.41 -33.00 34.81
C SER A 55 0.97 -33.40 36.21
N THR A 56 0.58 -32.59 37.21
CA THR A 56 0.05 -32.94 38.55
C THR A 56 0.95 -33.48 39.70
N SER A 57 0.95 -32.69 40.80
CA SER A 57 0.59 -33.06 42.21
C SER A 57 1.60 -33.64 43.24
N VAL A 58 1.40 -33.11 44.47
CA VAL A 58 1.56 -33.64 45.86
C VAL A 58 2.91 -33.56 46.61
N GLY A 59 2.85 -32.98 47.83
CA GLY A 59 3.56 -33.45 49.05
C GLY A 59 4.57 -32.47 49.66
N GLU A 60 4.22 -31.64 50.67
CA GLU A 60 4.36 -31.89 52.13
C GLU A 60 5.81 -32.06 52.64
N GLU A 61 6.33 -31.10 53.43
CA GLU A 61 6.56 -31.23 54.90
C GLU A 61 7.20 -29.95 55.50
N GLN A 62 6.74 -29.55 56.70
CA GLN A 62 7.14 -28.36 57.47
C GLN A 62 8.45 -28.59 58.27
N PRO A 63 9.09 -27.55 58.84
CA PRO A 63 8.86 -27.31 60.27
C PRO A 63 8.76 -25.84 60.76
N LYS A 64 7.93 -25.76 61.80
CA LYS A 64 7.46 -24.71 62.72
C LYS A 64 8.53 -24.08 63.63
N VAL A 65 8.51 -22.75 63.80
CA VAL A 65 8.79 -21.97 65.05
C VAL A 65 8.15 -20.57 64.85
N ASP A 66 6.95 -20.28 65.33
CA ASP A 66 6.55 -19.90 66.69
C ASP A 66 7.29 -18.67 67.26
N ALA A 67 6.77 -17.49 66.96
CA ALA A 67 6.90 -16.30 67.81
C ALA A 67 5.81 -15.30 67.39
N THR A 68 4.89 -15.03 68.30
CA THR A 68 3.78 -14.07 68.17
C THR A 68 4.33 -12.65 68.32
N PRO A 69 4.10 -11.73 67.36
CA PRO A 69 4.14 -10.31 67.65
C PRO A 69 2.71 -9.82 67.92
N VAL A 70 2.51 -9.29 69.12
CA VAL A 70 1.28 -8.60 69.52
C VAL A 70 1.18 -7.31 68.69
N GLU A 71 0.23 -7.25 67.76
CA GLU A 71 -0.05 -6.05 66.96
C GLU A 71 -0.66 -4.94 67.84
N PRO A 72 -0.17 -3.68 67.73
CA PRO A 72 -0.78 -2.56 68.42
C PRO A 72 -2.11 -2.19 67.72
N LEU A 73 -3.21 -2.31 68.46
CA LEU A 73 -4.54 -1.87 68.03
C LEU A 73 -4.58 -0.34 67.89
N CYS A 74 -4.58 0.16 66.66
CA CYS A 74 -4.91 1.54 66.38
C CYS A 74 -6.42 1.80 66.65
N PRO A 75 -6.79 2.87 67.36
CA PRO A 75 -8.20 3.24 67.49
C PRO A 75 -8.75 3.66 66.11
N ALA A 76 -9.94 3.17 65.77
CA ALA A 76 -10.61 3.51 64.52
C ALA A 76 -10.92 5.02 64.45
N PRO A 77 -10.69 5.69 63.31
CA PRO A 77 -11.01 7.10 63.17
C PRO A 77 -12.53 7.32 63.25
N PRO A 78 -12.99 8.46 63.78
CA PRO A 78 -14.41 8.76 63.88
C PRO A 78 -15.05 8.85 62.49
N PRO A 79 -16.32 8.41 62.34
CA PRO A 79 -17.02 8.48 61.07
C PRO A 79 -17.20 9.95 60.65
N CYS A 80 -16.77 10.27 59.43
CA CYS A 80 -16.98 11.60 58.84
C CYS A 80 -18.49 11.88 58.74
N PRO A 81 -18.96 13.09 59.08
CA PRO A 81 -20.34 13.47 58.86
C PRO A 81 -20.67 13.43 57.36
N VAL A 82 -21.77 12.76 57.02
CA VAL A 82 -22.27 12.67 55.65
C VAL A 82 -22.64 14.07 55.17
N CYS A 83 -21.86 14.62 54.23
CA CYS A 83 -22.17 15.87 53.56
C CYS A 83 -23.44 15.68 52.70
N LYS A 84 -24.55 16.29 53.11
CA LYS A 84 -25.71 16.47 52.23
C LYS A 84 -25.34 17.52 51.17
N VAL A 85 -24.85 17.04 50.02
CA VAL A 85 -24.65 17.88 48.84
C VAL A 85 -26.05 18.30 48.36
N PRO A 86 -26.39 19.60 48.31
CA PRO A 86 -27.64 20.01 47.67
C PRO A 86 -27.56 19.63 46.19
N ALA A 87 -28.63 19.06 45.66
CA ALA A 87 -28.76 18.77 44.24
C ALA A 87 -28.76 20.09 43.47
N VAL A 88 -27.58 20.55 43.06
CA VAL A 88 -27.45 21.65 42.11
C VAL A 88 -27.87 21.09 40.76
N MET A 89 -29.12 21.38 40.37
CA MET A 89 -29.60 21.09 39.03
C MET A 89 -28.82 21.98 38.05
N CYS A 90 -27.87 21.39 37.33
CA CYS A 90 -27.26 22.06 36.19
C CYS A 90 -28.36 22.33 35.15
N PRO A 91 -28.51 23.56 34.64
CA PRO A 91 -29.43 23.80 33.53
C PRO A 91 -28.99 22.99 32.31
N GLU A 92 -29.97 22.40 31.60
CA GLU A 92 -29.68 21.64 30.38
C GLU A 92 -28.93 22.52 29.37
N PRO A 93 -27.81 22.05 28.81
CA PRO A 93 -27.05 22.82 27.84
C PRO A 93 -27.90 23.01 26.57
N LYS A 94 -28.22 24.27 26.25
CA LYS A 94 -28.83 24.61 24.96
C LYS A 94 -27.84 24.29 23.84
N VAL A 95 -28.14 23.25 23.08
CA VAL A 95 -27.43 22.92 21.84
C VAL A 95 -27.73 24.02 20.83
N VAL A 96 -26.76 24.91 20.60
CA VAL A 96 -26.81 25.85 19.49
C VAL A 96 -26.18 25.14 18.30
N GLU A 97 -27.02 24.56 17.43
CA GLU A 97 -26.57 24.01 16.15
C GLU A 97 -26.12 25.16 15.25
N LYS A 98 -24.81 25.41 15.25
CA LYS A 98 -24.19 26.31 14.28
C LYS A 98 -24.01 25.54 12.98
N VAL A 99 -25.07 25.45 12.18
CA VAL A 99 -24.96 25.01 10.77
C VAL A 99 -24.26 26.13 10.01
N VAL A 100 -22.93 26.16 10.09
CA VAL A 100 -22.10 26.96 9.19
C VAL A 100 -21.95 26.14 7.92
N VAL A 101 -22.78 26.43 6.92
CA VAL A 101 -22.50 25.98 5.55
C VAL A 101 -21.24 26.72 5.09
N LYS A 102 -20.08 26.14 5.40
CA LYS A 102 -18.80 26.64 4.92
C LYS A 102 -18.72 26.24 3.46
N THR A 103 -18.82 27.20 2.55
CA THR A 103 -18.39 27.01 1.16
C THR A 103 -16.90 26.66 1.21
N VAL A 104 -16.60 25.38 1.08
CA VAL A 104 -15.22 24.90 1.15
C VAL A 104 -14.58 25.20 -0.20
N PRO A 105 -13.37 25.78 -0.22
CA PRO A 105 -12.70 26.12 -1.45
C PRO A 105 -12.44 24.86 -2.29
N ALA A 106 -12.47 24.98 -3.61
CA ALA A 106 -12.17 23.88 -4.52
C ALA A 106 -10.68 23.51 -4.51
N THR A 107 -9.82 24.45 -4.08
CA THR A 107 -8.38 24.30 -3.99
C THR A 107 -7.86 24.71 -2.60
N ALA A 108 -6.71 24.19 -2.19
CA ALA A 108 -6.07 24.56 -0.93
C ALA A 108 -4.54 24.66 -1.03
N GLY A 109 -3.95 25.33 -0.04
CA GLY A 109 -2.50 25.52 0.09
C GLY A 109 -1.88 26.55 -0.85
N GLU A 110 -0.58 26.78 -0.72
CA GLU A 110 0.19 27.70 -1.57
C GLU A 110 0.25 27.24 -3.04
N LEU A 111 0.12 25.93 -3.25
CA LEU A 111 0.17 25.28 -4.57
C LEU A 111 -1.19 25.28 -5.29
N ASN A 112 -2.27 25.80 -4.69
CA ASN A 112 -3.63 25.77 -5.24
C ASN A 112 -4.06 24.38 -5.73
N LEU A 113 -3.72 23.33 -4.96
CA LEU A 113 -4.04 21.95 -5.34
C LEU A 113 -5.52 21.67 -5.14
N PRO A 114 -6.16 20.84 -6.00
CA PRO A 114 -7.54 20.41 -5.82
C PRO A 114 -7.73 19.68 -4.49
N ILE A 115 -8.85 19.95 -3.83
CA ILE A 115 -9.27 19.19 -2.64
C ILE A 115 -10.08 17.99 -3.10
N ILE A 116 -9.53 16.79 -2.90
CA ILE A 116 -10.16 15.51 -3.23
C ILE A 116 -10.76 14.84 -2.00
N GLY A 117 -11.75 13.98 -2.22
CA GLY A 117 -12.37 13.19 -1.16
C GLY A 117 -11.57 11.95 -0.77
N GLU A 118 -12.12 11.21 0.15
CA GLU A 118 -11.59 9.93 0.64
C GLU A 118 -11.78 8.79 -0.39
N ILE A 119 -12.75 8.96 -1.29
CA ILE A 119 -13.08 8.08 -2.41
C ILE A 119 -13.26 8.96 -3.65
N GLU A 120 -12.63 8.57 -4.75
CA GLU A 120 -12.73 9.26 -6.04
C GLU A 120 -12.88 8.28 -7.19
N ASN A 121 -13.40 8.78 -8.31
CA ASN A 121 -13.45 7.99 -9.53
C ASN A 121 -12.12 8.12 -10.30
N VAL A 122 -11.59 7.00 -10.75
CA VAL A 122 -10.39 6.94 -11.59
C VAL A 122 -10.68 6.23 -12.90
N PHE A 123 -10.07 6.69 -13.97
CA PHE A 123 -10.11 6.04 -15.27
C PHE A 123 -8.76 5.38 -15.56
N VAL A 124 -8.79 4.10 -15.89
CA VAL A 124 -7.60 3.27 -16.11
C VAL A 124 -7.49 2.96 -17.61
N ASP A 125 -6.36 3.34 -18.21
CA ASP A 125 -6.09 3.17 -19.63
C ASP A 125 -4.70 2.53 -19.89
N PRO A 126 -4.62 1.44 -20.68
CA PRO A 126 -5.72 0.55 -21.06
C PRO A 126 -6.31 -0.17 -19.83
N PRO A 127 -7.58 -0.65 -19.84
CA PRO A 127 -8.46 -0.88 -21.00
C PRO A 127 -9.44 0.25 -21.32
N GLY A 128 -9.48 1.32 -20.52
CA GLY A 128 -10.47 2.38 -20.65
C GLY A 128 -11.70 2.17 -19.76
N ILE A 129 -11.48 1.73 -18.53
CA ILE A 129 -12.55 1.49 -17.53
C ILE A 129 -12.50 2.55 -16.43
N LYS A 130 -13.68 2.86 -15.89
CA LYS A 130 -13.83 3.76 -14.74
C LYS A 130 -14.03 2.94 -13.48
N LEU A 131 -13.11 3.05 -12.52
CA LEU A 131 -13.17 2.38 -11.23
C LEU A 131 -13.40 3.40 -10.12
N GLU A 132 -14.11 2.98 -9.08
CA GLU A 132 -14.12 3.71 -7.82
C GLU A 132 -12.85 3.35 -7.04
N ALA A 133 -12.15 4.37 -6.55
CA ALA A 133 -10.86 4.21 -5.90
C ALA A 133 -10.85 4.82 -4.50
N ARG A 134 -10.19 4.12 -3.59
CA ARG A 134 -9.90 4.61 -2.26
C ARG A 134 -8.60 5.43 -2.28
N ILE A 135 -8.66 6.64 -1.75
CA ILE A 135 -7.49 7.50 -1.57
C ILE A 135 -6.74 7.06 -0.32
N ASP A 136 -5.50 6.62 -0.48
CA ASP A 136 -4.67 6.07 0.61
C ASP A 136 -3.31 6.79 0.67
N SER A 137 -3.22 7.82 1.51
CA SER A 137 -1.96 8.54 1.76
C SER A 137 -0.90 7.68 2.47
N GLY A 138 -1.28 6.54 3.06
CA GLY A 138 -0.38 5.58 3.70
C GLY A 138 0.37 4.72 2.69
N ALA A 139 -0.21 4.46 1.53
CA ALA A 139 0.40 3.68 0.46
C ALA A 139 1.43 4.49 -0.34
N GLU A 140 2.62 3.92 -0.55
CA GLU A 140 3.65 4.54 -1.41
C GLU A 140 3.27 4.45 -2.90
N THR A 141 2.84 3.26 -3.33
CA THR A 141 2.50 2.96 -4.72
C THR A 141 1.02 2.60 -4.81
N SER A 142 0.34 3.12 -5.82
CA SER A 142 -1.03 2.75 -6.18
C SER A 142 -1.14 1.26 -6.51
N SER A 143 -2.30 0.65 -6.27
CA SER A 143 -2.54 -0.77 -6.55
C SER A 143 -3.89 -1.01 -7.19
N ILE A 144 -3.95 -2.01 -8.06
CA ILE A 144 -5.18 -2.44 -8.73
C ILE A 144 -5.45 -3.92 -8.45
N HIS A 145 -6.72 -4.25 -8.31
CA HIS A 145 -7.20 -5.61 -8.30
C HIS A 145 -6.93 -6.27 -9.66
N ALA A 146 -6.24 -7.40 -9.64
CA ALA A 146 -5.94 -8.15 -10.85
C ALA A 146 -5.93 -9.65 -10.55
N GLU A 147 -6.53 -10.40 -11.46
CA GLU A 147 -6.64 -11.85 -11.41
C GLU A 147 -5.72 -12.49 -12.46
N ASN A 148 -5.49 -13.81 -12.33
CA ASN A 148 -4.79 -14.63 -13.32
C ASN A 148 -3.44 -14.03 -13.76
N ILE A 149 -2.68 -13.49 -12.81
CA ILE A 149 -1.44 -12.76 -13.09
C ILE A 149 -0.31 -13.73 -13.47
N GLN A 150 0.21 -13.60 -14.69
CA GLN A 150 1.23 -14.48 -15.26
C GLN A 150 2.35 -13.67 -15.91
N ILE A 151 3.61 -14.04 -15.64
CA ILE A 151 4.74 -13.50 -16.40
C ILE A 151 4.88 -14.26 -17.71
N ILE A 152 5.05 -13.53 -18.80
CA ILE A 152 5.43 -14.07 -20.09
C ILE A 152 6.71 -13.37 -20.57
N GLU A 153 7.48 -14.03 -21.43
CA GLU A 153 8.67 -13.46 -22.04
C GLU A 153 8.52 -13.49 -23.56
N ARG A 154 8.83 -12.37 -24.22
CA ARG A 154 8.86 -12.24 -25.68
C ARG A 154 10.10 -11.48 -26.08
N ASP A 155 10.92 -12.07 -26.94
CA ASP A 155 12.14 -11.45 -27.46
C ASP A 155 13.07 -10.92 -26.35
N GLY A 156 13.15 -11.64 -25.21
CA GLY A 156 13.95 -11.25 -24.04
C GLY A 156 13.34 -10.15 -23.16
N ILE A 157 12.12 -9.70 -23.47
CA ILE A 157 11.38 -8.70 -22.68
C ILE A 157 10.30 -9.42 -21.87
N ARG A 158 10.27 -9.16 -20.56
CA ARG A 158 9.24 -9.67 -19.64
C ARG A 158 7.99 -8.80 -19.67
N PHE A 159 6.85 -9.44 -19.87
CA PHE A 159 5.51 -8.86 -19.77
C PHE A 159 4.74 -9.58 -18.66
N VAL A 160 3.69 -8.94 -18.19
CA VAL A 160 2.73 -9.50 -17.25
C VAL A 160 1.36 -9.49 -17.93
N ARG A 161 0.77 -10.66 -18.05
CA ARG A 161 -0.63 -10.86 -18.44
C ARG A 161 -1.47 -10.94 -17.17
N PHE A 162 -2.60 -10.26 -17.15
CA PHE A 162 -3.51 -10.26 -16.01
C PHE A 162 -4.93 -9.91 -16.47
N VAL A 163 -5.91 -10.15 -15.61
CA VAL A 163 -7.32 -9.86 -15.86
C VAL A 163 -7.79 -8.83 -14.86
N ILE A 164 -8.57 -7.85 -15.32
CA ILE A 164 -9.33 -6.94 -14.45
C ILE A 164 -10.82 -7.20 -14.72
N PRO A 165 -11.64 -7.47 -13.70
CA PRO A 165 -13.09 -7.55 -13.89
C PRO A 165 -13.67 -6.16 -14.21
N ASP A 166 -14.54 -6.08 -15.22
CA ASP A 166 -15.26 -4.86 -15.53
C ASP A 166 -16.20 -4.49 -14.35
N PRO A 167 -16.13 -3.26 -13.82
CA PRO A 167 -16.93 -2.86 -12.65
C PRO A 167 -18.45 -2.81 -12.93
N LYS A 168 -18.87 -2.72 -14.19
CA LYS A 168 -20.28 -2.65 -14.59
C LYS A 168 -20.83 -4.01 -14.98
N THR A 169 -20.07 -4.80 -15.74
CA THR A 169 -20.55 -6.08 -16.30
C THR A 169 -20.02 -7.30 -15.55
N GLY A 170 -18.93 -7.15 -14.79
CA GLY A 170 -18.19 -8.27 -14.21
C GLY A 170 -17.41 -9.09 -15.24
N GLU A 171 -17.42 -8.69 -16.52
CA GLU A 171 -16.73 -9.45 -17.56
C GLU A 171 -15.20 -9.33 -17.38
N PRO A 172 -14.46 -10.44 -17.56
CA PRO A 172 -13.01 -10.43 -17.41
C PRO A 172 -12.34 -9.69 -18.58
N ILE A 173 -11.63 -8.60 -18.28
CA ILE A 173 -10.86 -7.85 -19.27
C ILE A 173 -9.39 -8.26 -19.18
N GLY A 174 -8.93 -9.02 -20.18
CA GLY A 174 -7.54 -9.45 -20.30
C GLY A 174 -6.63 -8.32 -20.76
N LEU A 175 -5.55 -8.09 -20.03
CA LEU A 175 -4.53 -7.09 -20.33
C LEU A 175 -3.13 -7.71 -20.33
N GLU A 176 -2.24 -7.02 -21.03
CA GLU A 176 -0.83 -7.36 -21.05
C GLU A 176 0.01 -6.09 -21.02
N GLN A 177 0.93 -6.01 -20.05
CA GLN A 177 1.80 -4.85 -19.87
C GLN A 177 3.24 -5.27 -19.63
N LYS A 178 4.18 -4.41 -20.02
CA LYS A 178 5.60 -4.64 -19.73
C LYS A 178 5.81 -4.66 -18.21
N LEU A 179 6.56 -5.65 -17.72
CA LEU A 179 6.94 -5.71 -16.31
C LEU A 179 7.88 -4.55 -15.99
N ALA A 180 7.48 -3.64 -15.09
CA ALA A 180 8.33 -2.54 -14.63
C ALA A 180 9.32 -3.04 -13.57
N ARG A 181 8.81 -3.71 -12.53
CA ARG A 181 9.59 -4.33 -11.45
C ARG A 181 8.78 -5.36 -10.67
N THR A 182 9.46 -6.13 -9.83
CA THR A 182 8.84 -7.04 -8.86
C THR A 182 9.12 -6.53 -7.46
N VAL A 183 8.09 -6.49 -6.61
CA VAL A 183 8.21 -6.11 -5.20
C VAL A 183 7.94 -7.31 -4.31
N LEU A 184 8.65 -7.36 -3.18
CA LEU A 184 8.45 -8.37 -2.15
C LEU A 184 7.71 -7.75 -0.98
N ILE A 185 6.47 -8.15 -0.77
CA ILE A 185 5.63 -7.69 0.33
C ILE A 185 5.88 -8.59 1.53
N LYS A 186 6.54 -8.05 2.55
CA LYS A 186 6.75 -8.73 3.83
C LYS A 186 5.42 -8.79 4.57
N ARG A 187 4.95 -10.00 4.89
CA ARG A 187 3.75 -10.22 5.69
C ARG A 187 4.15 -10.45 7.15
N LYS A 188 3.31 -10.01 8.10
CA LYS A 188 3.53 -10.27 9.55
C LYS A 188 3.40 -11.76 9.87
N VAL A 189 2.58 -12.46 9.10
CA VAL A 189 2.33 -13.91 9.21
C VAL A 189 2.32 -14.49 7.79
N GLY A 190 3.02 -15.61 7.60
CA GLY A 190 3.12 -16.30 6.31
C GLY A 190 4.30 -15.86 5.44
N GLU A 191 4.43 -16.54 4.30
CA GLU A 191 5.52 -16.29 3.36
C GLU A 191 5.41 -14.90 2.71
N PRO A 192 6.55 -14.26 2.40
CA PRO A 192 6.56 -13.02 1.63
C PRO A 192 5.86 -13.19 0.27
N GLU A 193 5.02 -12.23 -0.08
CA GLU A 193 4.28 -12.25 -1.33
C GLU A 193 5.02 -11.44 -2.40
N ARG A 194 5.24 -12.02 -3.58
CA ARG A 194 5.78 -11.28 -4.72
C ARG A 194 4.64 -10.64 -5.50
N ARG A 195 4.71 -9.33 -5.71
CA ARG A 195 3.78 -8.61 -6.57
C ARG A 195 4.50 -7.99 -7.77
N TYR A 196 3.79 -7.93 -8.89
CA TYR A 196 4.30 -7.33 -10.11
C TYR A 196 3.82 -5.90 -10.23
N VAL A 197 4.69 -5.05 -10.76
CA VAL A 197 4.40 -3.63 -10.99
C VAL A 197 4.43 -3.39 -12.49
N VAL A 198 3.39 -2.72 -12.98
CA VAL A 198 3.22 -2.30 -14.38
C VAL A 198 3.02 -0.78 -14.43
N LYS A 199 3.10 -0.19 -15.62
CA LYS A 199 2.76 1.22 -15.83
C LYS A 199 1.40 1.33 -16.51
N LEU A 200 0.52 2.16 -15.97
CA LEU A 200 -0.82 2.41 -16.51
C LEU A 200 -1.08 3.92 -16.54
N TRP A 201 -1.88 4.37 -17.52
CA TRP A 201 -2.40 5.74 -17.50
C TRP A 201 -3.60 5.80 -16.57
N ILE A 202 -3.50 6.65 -15.55
CA ILE A 202 -4.55 6.88 -14.57
C ILE A 202 -5.03 8.31 -14.73
N THR A 203 -6.33 8.48 -14.91
CA THR A 203 -6.97 9.80 -14.95
C THR A 203 -7.90 9.96 -13.75
N MET A 204 -7.74 11.03 -12.99
CA MET A 204 -8.53 11.35 -11.80
C MET A 204 -8.92 12.83 -11.86
N GLY A 205 -10.16 13.13 -12.23
CA GLY A 205 -10.56 14.49 -12.61
C GLY A 205 -9.73 15.00 -13.79
N GLU A 206 -9.05 16.14 -13.61
CA GLU A 206 -8.18 16.75 -14.64
C GLU A 206 -6.74 16.20 -14.63
N ILE A 207 -6.39 15.38 -13.63
CA ILE A 207 -5.05 14.82 -13.46
C ILE A 207 -4.95 13.57 -14.34
N LYS A 208 -3.98 13.52 -15.25
CA LYS A 208 -3.68 12.33 -16.06
C LYS A 208 -2.19 12.01 -16.00
N GLU A 209 -1.85 10.88 -15.39
CA GLU A 209 -0.46 10.49 -15.17
C GLU A 209 -0.18 9.03 -15.56
N ASN A 210 1.04 8.76 -16.04
CA ASN A 210 1.52 7.40 -16.29
C ASN A 210 2.29 6.90 -15.07
N ILE A 211 1.60 6.21 -14.16
CA ILE A 211 2.16 5.82 -12.87
C ILE A 211 2.45 4.32 -12.80
N GLU A 212 3.32 3.97 -11.86
CA GLU A 212 3.49 2.58 -11.44
C GLU A 212 2.28 2.10 -10.64
N VAL A 213 1.75 0.95 -11.02
CA VAL A 213 0.61 0.31 -10.34
C VAL A 213 1.00 -1.12 -10.00
N THR A 214 0.82 -1.47 -8.72
CA THR A 214 1.04 -2.84 -8.25
C THR A 214 -0.19 -3.69 -8.55
N LEU A 215 0.02 -4.84 -9.16
CA LEU A 215 -1.02 -5.85 -9.35
C LEU A 215 -1.16 -6.68 -8.07
N SER A 216 -2.38 -6.73 -7.53
CA SER A 216 -2.68 -7.47 -6.31
C SER A 216 -4.02 -8.17 -6.42
N ASP A 217 -4.13 -9.36 -5.84
CA ASP A 217 -5.41 -9.95 -5.59
C ASP A 217 -6.09 -9.22 -4.42
N ARG A 218 -7.32 -8.79 -4.65
CA ARG A 218 -8.12 -7.93 -3.78
C ARG A 218 -9.60 -8.30 -3.83
N GLU A 219 -9.93 -9.55 -4.18
CA GLU A 219 -11.32 -10.02 -4.31
C GLU A 219 -12.15 -9.73 -3.03
N ASP A 220 -11.53 -9.83 -1.85
CA ASP A 220 -12.17 -9.58 -0.56
C ASP A 220 -12.27 -8.09 -0.14
N PHE A 221 -11.86 -7.15 -1.00
CA PHE A 221 -11.83 -5.72 -0.68
C PHE A 221 -12.94 -4.95 -1.41
N GLU A 222 -13.48 -3.92 -0.75
CA GLU A 222 -14.53 -3.05 -1.31
C GLU A 222 -14.06 -2.28 -2.56
N PHE A 223 -12.80 -1.84 -2.59
CA PHE A 223 -12.26 -1.02 -3.67
C PHE A 223 -11.22 -1.77 -4.50
N SER A 224 -11.51 -1.89 -5.80
CA SER A 224 -10.63 -2.49 -6.80
C SER A 224 -9.39 -1.66 -7.09
N PHE A 225 -9.39 -0.36 -6.79
CA PHE A 225 -8.23 0.52 -6.99
C PHE A 225 -7.88 1.31 -5.72
N LEU A 226 -6.60 1.38 -5.40
CA LEU A 226 -6.05 2.25 -4.36
C LEU A 226 -5.15 3.30 -5.00
N VAL A 227 -5.41 4.57 -4.68
CA VAL A 227 -4.56 5.69 -5.08
C VAL A 227 -3.55 5.96 -3.98
N GLY A 228 -2.27 5.72 -4.27
CA GLY A 228 -1.15 5.95 -3.36
C GLY A 228 -0.45 7.29 -3.58
N ARG A 229 0.58 7.56 -2.77
CA ARG A 229 1.37 8.80 -2.82
C ARG A 229 2.05 9.05 -4.16
N ASN A 230 2.34 8.01 -4.94
CA ASN A 230 2.90 8.17 -6.29
C ASN A 230 2.00 8.91 -7.28
N LEU A 231 0.70 9.06 -6.99
CA LEU A 231 -0.22 9.94 -7.72
C LEU A 231 -0.60 11.19 -6.92
N LEU A 232 -0.67 11.09 -5.59
CA LEU A 232 -1.16 12.18 -4.72
C LEU A 232 -0.13 13.29 -4.46
N THR A 233 1.15 12.95 -4.43
CA THR A 233 2.22 13.90 -4.09
C THR A 233 2.25 15.04 -5.11
N ASP A 234 2.20 16.28 -4.62
CA ASP A 234 2.18 17.52 -5.42
C ASP A 234 0.98 17.67 -6.36
N THR A 235 -0.04 16.84 -6.22
CA THR A 235 -1.19 16.79 -7.14
C THR A 235 -2.51 17.15 -6.47
N ALA A 236 -2.71 16.78 -5.20
CA ALA A 236 -4.00 16.96 -4.52
C ALA A 236 -3.87 17.06 -2.99
N ILE A 237 -4.88 17.65 -2.35
CA ILE A 237 -5.07 17.65 -0.89
C ILE A 237 -6.27 16.76 -0.56
N VAL A 238 -6.12 15.87 0.41
CA VAL A 238 -7.17 14.90 0.78
C VAL A 238 -8.02 15.43 1.93
N ASP A 239 -9.32 15.59 1.70
CA ASP A 239 -10.34 15.85 2.73
C ASP A 239 -11.18 14.58 2.93
N VAL A 240 -10.93 13.90 4.06
CA VAL A 240 -11.56 12.62 4.40
C VAL A 240 -13.07 12.73 4.65
N SER A 241 -13.62 13.95 4.80
CA SER A 241 -15.06 14.17 4.98
C SER A 241 -15.86 14.13 3.68
N ARG A 242 -15.20 14.02 2.53
CA ARG A 242 -15.81 14.10 1.19
C ARG A 242 -15.64 12.82 0.40
N LYS A 243 -16.47 12.66 -0.62
CA LYS A 243 -16.39 11.60 -1.64
C LYS A 243 -16.81 12.19 -2.99
N HIS A 244 -16.24 11.66 -4.07
CA HIS A 244 -16.59 12.01 -5.46
C HIS A 244 -16.60 13.53 -5.72
N THR A 245 -15.55 14.21 -5.28
CA THR A 245 -15.45 15.67 -5.42
C THR A 245 -15.07 16.09 -6.83
N LEU A 246 -14.39 15.20 -7.56
CA LEU A 246 -13.96 15.41 -8.93
C LEU A 246 -15.09 15.04 -9.90
N LYS A 247 -15.26 15.85 -10.95
CA LYS A 247 -16.27 15.65 -11.99
C LYS A 247 -15.73 14.83 -13.16
#